data_AF-A0A917U0A2-F1
#
_entry.id   AF-A0A917U0A2-F1
#
_cell.length_a   1.000
_cell.length_b   1.000
_cell.length_c   1.000
_cell.angle_alpha   90.00
_cell.angle_beta   90.00
_cell.angle_gamma   90.00
#
_symmetry.space_group_name_H-M   'P 1'
#
loop_
_entity.id
_entity.type
_entity.pdbx_description
1 polymer ?
#
loop_
_entity_poly.entity_id
_entity_poly.type
_entity_poly.pdbx_seq_one_letter_code
_entity_poly.pdbx_strand_id
1 'polypeptide(L)'
;MSRTGCGSPVATGPLPEWARAGFSGDSSMPHVLGDRGDIVAAIFGHPLAVSRPDGPSNKILWVAKAPAPPGDLVIDAKLDGSARTETRRVAGGPGPSIIDLPRAGCWHLTLTWADHTDTMDLTYR
;
A
#
# COMPACT_ATOMS: atom_id res chain seq x y z
N MET A 1 -15.74 7.72 -12.99
CA MET A 1 -14.74 7.54 -14.05
C MET A 1 -13.86 6.38 -13.64
N SER A 2 -13.85 5.27 -14.38
CA SER A 2 -12.93 4.15 -14.10
C SER A 2 -11.55 4.51 -14.62
N ARG A 3 -10.51 4.51 -13.77
CA ARG A 3 -9.12 4.57 -14.24
C ARG A 3 -8.89 3.40 -15.18
N THR A 4 -8.26 3.65 -16.32
CA THR A 4 -7.82 2.60 -17.24
C THR A 4 -6.35 2.34 -16.95
N GLY A 5 -6.02 1.23 -16.28
CA GLY A 5 -4.65 0.86 -15.91
C GLY A 5 -4.23 1.18 -14.47
N CYS A 6 -3.11 0.60 -14.03
CA CYS A 6 -2.52 0.84 -12.72
C CYS A 6 -1.86 2.22 -12.69
N GLY A 7 -2.54 3.18 -12.07
CA GLY A 7 -2.24 4.60 -12.22
C GLY A 7 -1.23 5.13 -11.21
N SER A 8 -1.04 4.46 -10.07
CA SER A 8 -0.07 4.90 -9.07
C SER A 8 1.36 4.43 -9.42
N PRO A 9 2.31 5.34 -9.66
CA PRO A 9 3.67 4.97 -9.98
C PRO A 9 4.38 4.40 -8.75
N VAL A 10 5.13 3.30 -8.94
CA VAL A 10 6.10 2.85 -7.93
C VAL A 10 7.35 3.71 -8.06
N ALA A 11 7.54 4.64 -7.12
CA ALA A 11 8.77 5.40 -7.00
C ALA A 11 9.85 4.54 -6.32
N THR A 12 11.11 4.72 -6.70
CA THR A 12 12.27 4.00 -6.11
C THR A 12 13.27 4.91 -5.41
N GLY A 13 13.03 6.22 -5.44
CA GLY A 13 13.86 7.21 -4.74
C GLY A 13 13.52 7.36 -3.25
N PRO A 14 14.02 8.43 -2.61
CA PRO A 14 13.77 8.70 -1.19
C PRO A 14 12.28 8.77 -0.89
N LEU A 15 11.87 8.18 0.25
CA LEU A 15 10.54 8.39 0.81
C LEU A 15 10.24 9.90 1.01
N PRO A 16 8.96 10.30 1.05
CA PRO A 16 8.59 11.64 1.54
C PRO A 16 9.22 11.91 2.90
N GLU A 17 9.68 13.14 3.16
CA GLU A 17 10.43 13.48 4.37
C GLU A 17 9.72 13.06 5.67
N TRP A 18 8.42 13.32 5.75
CA TRP A 18 7.56 12.94 6.88
C TRP A 18 7.45 11.42 7.11
N ALA A 19 7.80 10.61 6.12
CA ALA A 19 7.77 9.15 6.19
C ALA A 19 9.14 8.50 6.46
N ARG A 20 10.21 9.30 6.65
CA ARG A 20 11.58 8.79 6.82
C ARG A 20 11.93 8.40 8.25
N ALA A 21 11.07 8.70 9.22
CA ALA A 21 11.33 8.37 10.62
C ALA A 21 11.58 6.85 10.77
N GLY A 22 12.71 6.48 11.37
CA GLY A 22 13.12 5.08 11.55
C GLY A 22 13.87 4.45 10.37
N PHE A 23 14.01 5.15 9.24
CA PHE A 23 14.89 4.74 8.14
C PHE A 23 16.31 5.29 8.33
N SER A 24 17.30 4.57 7.79
CA SER A 24 18.70 5.00 7.75
C SER A 24 19.13 5.29 6.31
N GLY A 25 20.24 6.03 6.14
CA GLY A 25 20.76 6.39 4.82
C GLY A 25 19.87 7.40 4.08
N ASP A 26 19.80 7.29 2.76
CA ASP A 26 19.02 8.18 1.90
C ASP A 26 17.50 7.88 1.92
N SER A 27 17.09 6.81 2.62
CA SER A 27 15.70 6.34 2.69
C SER A 27 15.09 6.04 1.31
N SER A 28 15.91 5.65 0.33
CA SER A 28 15.45 5.26 -1.01
C SER A 28 14.92 3.84 -1.02
N MET A 29 13.68 3.65 -1.46
CA MET A 29 13.07 2.33 -1.62
C MET A 29 11.83 2.36 -2.50
N PRO A 30 11.36 1.20 -3.01
CA PRO A 30 10.09 1.10 -3.70
C PRO A 30 8.93 1.57 -2.81
N HIS A 31 8.17 2.56 -3.26
CA HIS A 31 7.02 3.08 -2.55
C HIS A 31 5.95 3.63 -3.48
N VAL A 32 4.72 3.69 -2.96
CA VAL A 32 3.58 4.32 -3.63
C VAL A 32 2.99 5.35 -2.68
N LEU A 33 2.89 6.59 -3.15
CA LEU A 33 2.19 7.66 -2.45
C LEU A 33 0.69 7.58 -2.79
N GLY A 34 -0.16 7.73 -1.78
CA GLY A 34 -1.61 7.86 -1.98
C GLY A 34 -1.96 9.06 -2.84
N ASP A 35 -3.09 9.00 -3.53
CA ASP A 35 -3.55 10.04 -4.46
C ASP A 35 -3.74 11.40 -3.76
N ARG A 36 -4.14 11.41 -2.48
CA ARG A 36 -4.22 12.63 -1.67
C ARG A 36 -2.90 13.00 -0.98
N GLY A 37 -1.92 12.11 -1.01
CA GLY A 37 -0.61 12.29 -0.37
C GLY A 37 -0.65 12.20 1.15
N ASP A 38 -1.68 11.58 1.72
CA ASP A 38 -1.87 11.46 3.17
C ASP A 38 -1.26 10.18 3.75
N ILE A 39 -0.92 9.22 2.90
CA ILE A 39 -0.31 7.95 3.28
C ILE A 39 0.66 7.47 2.20
N VAL A 40 1.75 6.82 2.62
CA VAL A 40 2.68 6.14 1.73
C VAL A 40 2.76 4.66 2.08
N ALA A 41 2.76 3.83 1.04
CA ALA A 41 3.06 2.41 1.13
C ALA A 41 4.54 2.21 0.79
N ALA A 42 5.38 1.95 1.78
CA ALA A 42 6.77 1.57 1.60
C ALA A 42 6.87 0.04 1.41
N ILE A 43 7.28 -0.38 0.21
CA ILE A 43 7.13 -1.76 -0.27
C ILE A 43 8.44 -2.53 -0.10
N PHE A 44 8.58 -3.20 1.04
CA PHE A 44 9.72 -4.10 1.30
C PHE A 44 9.64 -5.39 0.46
N GLY A 45 8.42 -5.84 0.19
CA GLY A 45 8.16 -7.01 -0.64
C GLY A 45 8.23 -6.73 -2.14
N HIS A 46 8.86 -5.67 -2.63
CA HIS A 46 8.80 -5.34 -4.06
C HIS A 46 9.59 -6.35 -4.91
N PRO A 47 9.05 -6.78 -6.07
CA PRO A 47 7.68 -6.60 -6.54
C PRO A 47 6.69 -7.50 -5.78
N LEU A 48 5.48 -6.98 -5.55
CA LEU A 48 4.40 -7.72 -4.90
C LEU A 48 4.00 -8.90 -5.78
N ALA A 49 3.81 -10.08 -5.18
CA ALA A 49 3.60 -11.31 -5.94
C ALA A 49 2.54 -12.23 -5.30
N VAL A 50 1.78 -12.94 -6.13
CA VAL A 50 0.77 -13.92 -5.68
C VAL A 50 1.36 -15.26 -5.24
N SER A 51 2.55 -15.59 -5.74
CA SER A 51 3.25 -16.83 -5.44
C SER A 51 4.74 -16.54 -5.24
N ARG A 52 5.30 -17.05 -4.15
CA ARG A 52 6.74 -17.07 -3.88
C ARG A 52 7.11 -18.48 -3.39
N PRO A 53 8.35 -18.95 -3.61
CA PRO A 53 8.80 -20.27 -3.16
C PRO A 53 8.55 -20.53 -1.67
N ASP A 54 8.67 -19.49 -0.85
CA ASP A 54 8.47 -19.54 0.62
C ASP A 54 7.06 -19.10 1.06
N GLY A 55 6.12 -18.99 0.10
CA GLY A 55 4.78 -18.44 0.32
C GLY A 55 4.71 -16.92 0.15
N PRO A 56 3.54 -16.35 -0.17
CA PRO A 56 3.39 -14.91 -0.33
C PRO A 56 3.70 -14.21 1.01
N SER A 57 4.61 -13.24 0.96
CA SER A 57 5.01 -12.40 2.10
C SER A 57 5.23 -10.98 1.57
N ASN A 58 4.13 -10.38 1.13
CA ASN A 58 4.11 -9.04 0.56
C ASN A 58 4.19 -7.99 1.66
N LYS A 59 5.41 -7.78 2.18
CA LYS A 59 5.66 -6.86 3.28
C LYS A 59 5.51 -5.40 2.83
N ILE A 60 4.63 -4.67 3.49
CA ILE A 60 4.37 -3.24 3.27
C ILE A 60 4.35 -2.53 4.62
N LEU A 61 5.08 -1.43 4.72
CA LEU A 61 4.94 -0.46 5.80
C LEU A 61 4.06 0.69 5.34
N TRP A 62 2.95 0.91 6.05
CA TRP A 62 2.04 2.02 5.81
C TRP A 62 2.39 3.16 6.75
N VAL A 63 2.70 4.34 6.21
CA VAL A 63 3.01 5.52 7.02
C VAL A 63 2.02 6.62 6.67
N ALA A 64 1.20 7.02 7.64
CA ALA A 64 0.33 8.19 7.50
C ALA A 64 1.13 9.48 7.73
N LYS A 65 0.78 10.52 6.99
CA LYS A 65 1.41 11.84 7.10
C LYS A 65 1.04 12.56 8.38
N ALA A 66 -0.23 12.48 8.77
CA ALA A 66 -0.73 13.03 10.03
C ALA A 66 -0.77 11.93 11.09
N PRO A 67 -0.49 12.26 12.37
CA PRO A 67 -0.80 11.37 13.48
C PRO A 67 -2.30 11.04 13.47
N ALA A 68 -2.64 9.77 13.65
CA ALA A 68 -4.01 9.32 13.77
C ALA A 68 -4.23 8.70 15.17
N PRO A 69 -5.45 8.78 15.73
CA PRO A 69 -5.81 7.99 16.90
C PRO A 69 -5.53 6.49 16.68
N PRO A 70 -5.31 5.71 17.75
CA PRO A 70 -5.20 4.27 17.64
C PRO A 70 -6.43 3.68 16.92
N GLY A 71 -6.18 2.81 15.95
CA GLY A 71 -7.22 2.20 15.14
C GLY A 71 -6.62 1.22 14.15
N ASP A 72 -7.46 0.63 13.31
CA ASP A 72 -6.99 -0.21 12.23
C ASP A 72 -6.89 0.60 10.93
N LEU A 73 -5.95 0.22 10.07
CA LEU A 73 -6.02 0.56 8.66
C LEU A 73 -6.81 -0.54 7.95
N VAL A 74 -7.95 -0.18 7.37
CA VAL A 74 -8.76 -1.05 6.52
C VAL A 74 -8.45 -0.73 5.06
N ILE A 75 -8.32 -1.79 4.27
CA ILE A 75 -7.92 -1.74 2.87
C ILE A 75 -8.98 -2.50 2.08
N ASP A 76 -9.79 -1.79 1.31
CA ASP A 76 -10.69 -2.37 0.33
C ASP A 76 -10.01 -2.35 -1.04
N ALA A 77 -9.64 -3.53 -1.52
CA ALA A 77 -8.93 -3.71 -2.78
C ALA A 77 -9.89 -4.24 -3.85
N LYS A 78 -9.92 -3.60 -5.02
CA LYS A 78 -10.66 -4.05 -6.20
C LYS A 78 -9.72 -4.34 -7.36
N LEU A 79 -9.81 -5.54 -7.93
CA LEU A 79 -9.00 -5.92 -9.09
C LEU A 79 -9.50 -5.20 -10.33
N ASP A 80 -8.60 -4.53 -11.06
CA ASP A 80 -8.93 -3.83 -12.30
C ASP A 80 -9.49 -4.80 -13.35
N GLY A 81 -10.47 -4.33 -14.13
CA GLY A 81 -11.18 -5.16 -15.11
C GLY A 81 -11.99 -6.33 -14.53
N SER A 82 -12.17 -6.40 -13.20
CA SER A 82 -12.86 -7.50 -12.53
C SER A 82 -13.90 -7.01 -11.50
N ALA A 83 -14.87 -7.88 -11.19
CA ALA A 83 -15.76 -7.69 -10.05
C ALA A 83 -15.14 -8.13 -8.72
N ARG A 84 -13.93 -8.71 -8.73
CA ARG A 84 -13.29 -9.24 -7.53
C ARG A 84 -12.86 -8.12 -6.58
N THR A 85 -13.25 -8.27 -5.33
CA THR A 85 -12.83 -7.41 -4.22
C THR A 85 -12.23 -8.24 -3.09
N GLU A 86 -11.32 -7.64 -2.33
CA GLU A 86 -10.70 -8.24 -1.17
C GLU A 86 -10.54 -7.16 -0.11
N THR A 87 -10.92 -7.46 1.14
CA THR A 87 -10.65 -6.58 2.27
C THR A 87 -9.45 -7.11 3.05
N ARG A 88 -8.53 -6.22 3.41
CA ARG A 88 -7.41 -6.49 4.31
C ARG A 88 -7.42 -5.50 5.45
N ARG A 89 -6.88 -5.92 6.60
CA ARG A 89 -6.84 -5.11 7.82
C ARG A 89 -5.44 -5.15 8.40
N VAL A 90 -4.87 -3.99 8.68
CA VAL A 90 -3.64 -3.85 9.46
C VAL A 90 -4.06 -3.46 10.87
N ALA A 91 -4.03 -4.44 11.77
CA ALA A 91 -4.45 -4.25 13.15
C ALA A 91 -3.56 -3.22 13.85
N GLY A 92 -4.16 -2.21 14.48
CA GLY A 92 -3.42 -1.12 15.15
C GLY A 92 -2.66 -0.19 14.19
N GLY A 93 -2.98 -0.20 12.89
CA GLY A 93 -2.31 0.57 11.85
C GLY A 93 -2.89 1.97 11.56
N PRO A 94 -2.34 2.73 10.60
CA PRO A 94 -1.26 2.39 9.65
C PRO A 94 0.05 1.95 10.30
N GLY A 95 0.73 0.96 9.70
CA GLY A 95 1.96 0.38 10.27
C GLY A 95 2.52 -0.79 9.44
N PRO A 96 3.44 -1.59 9.99
CA PRO A 96 4.01 -2.74 9.28
C PRO A 96 2.97 -3.84 9.05
N SER A 97 3.00 -4.47 7.88
CA SER A 97 2.01 -5.48 7.49
C SER A 97 2.53 -6.47 6.45
N ILE A 98 1.79 -7.58 6.29
CA ILE A 98 1.84 -8.47 5.12
C ILE A 98 0.49 -8.34 4.43
N ILE A 99 0.49 -7.91 3.17
CA ILE A 99 -0.74 -7.70 2.38
C ILE A 99 -0.72 -8.60 1.17
N ASP A 100 -1.35 -9.76 1.27
CA ASP A 100 -1.45 -10.71 0.17
C ASP A 100 -2.80 -10.59 -0.54
N LEU A 101 -2.72 -10.46 -1.87
CA LEU A 101 -3.88 -10.47 -2.75
C LEU A 101 -3.82 -11.72 -3.65
N PRO A 102 -4.96 -12.38 -3.89
CA PRO A 102 -5.00 -13.73 -4.44
C PRO A 102 -4.88 -13.81 -5.97
N ARG A 103 -4.80 -12.66 -6.67
CA ARG A 103 -4.63 -12.62 -8.12
C ARG A 103 -3.62 -11.56 -8.53
N ALA A 104 -2.83 -11.92 -9.54
CA ALA A 104 -1.97 -10.98 -10.23
C ALA A 104 -2.83 -9.97 -10.99
N GLY A 105 -2.28 -8.79 -11.20
CA GLY A 105 -2.93 -7.65 -11.81
C GLY A 105 -2.85 -6.40 -10.96
N CYS A 106 -3.48 -5.34 -11.46
CA CYS A 106 -3.61 -4.09 -10.75
C CYS A 106 -4.77 -4.13 -9.76
N TRP A 107 -4.52 -3.73 -8.52
CA TRP A 107 -5.55 -3.56 -7.51
C TRP A 107 -5.70 -2.09 -7.15
N HIS A 108 -6.91 -1.57 -7.25
CA HIS A 108 -7.30 -0.27 -6.74
C HIS A 108 -7.64 -0.39 -5.27
N LEU A 109 -6.88 0.28 -4.41
CA LEU A 109 -7.07 0.26 -2.96
C LEU A 109 -7.78 1.53 -2.52
N THR A 110 -8.82 1.37 -1.70
CA THR A 110 -9.35 2.40 -0.81
C THR A 110 -8.85 2.11 0.60
N LEU A 111 -8.13 3.05 1.17
CA LEU A 111 -7.48 2.96 2.46
C LEU A 111 -8.26 3.83 3.45
N THR A 112 -8.72 3.27 4.56
CA THR A 112 -9.41 4.05 5.60
C THR A 112 -8.77 3.79 6.96
N TRP A 113 -8.46 4.85 7.70
CA TRP A 113 -7.93 4.78 9.05
C TRP A 113 -8.38 6.01 9.83
N ALA A 114 -8.84 5.83 11.08
CA ALA A 114 -9.50 6.89 11.84
C ALA A 114 -10.57 7.64 11.00
N ASP A 115 -10.44 8.95 10.81
CA ASP A 115 -11.28 9.81 9.97
C ASP A 115 -10.65 10.12 8.61
N HIS A 116 -9.55 9.45 8.24
CA HIS A 116 -8.84 9.62 6.98
C HIS A 116 -9.23 8.57 5.93
N THR A 117 -9.07 8.92 4.66
CA THR A 117 -9.28 8.00 3.53
C THR A 117 -8.37 8.36 2.38
N ASP A 118 -7.56 7.46 1.86
CA ASP A 118 -6.75 7.72 0.64
C ASP A 118 -6.89 6.56 -0.33
N THR A 119 -6.47 6.76 -1.58
CA THR A 119 -6.51 5.73 -2.62
C THR A 119 -5.15 5.55 -3.25
N MET A 120 -4.85 4.32 -3.68
CA MET A 120 -3.67 4.03 -4.47
C MET A 120 -3.85 2.75 -5.27
N ASP A 121 -3.02 2.57 -6.28
CA ASP A 121 -3.00 1.37 -7.09
C ASP A 121 -1.74 0.54 -6.78
N LEU A 122 -1.91 -0.77 -6.54
CA LEU A 122 -0.79 -1.70 -6.35
C LEU A 122 -0.84 -2.82 -7.40
N THR A 123 0.31 -3.10 -8.02
CA THR A 123 0.44 -4.21 -8.98
C THR A 123 0.99 -5.46 -8.30
N TYR A 124 0.27 -6.57 -8.41
CA TYR A 124 0.71 -7.91 -8.01
C TYR A 124 1.07 -8.72 -9.26
N ARG A 125 2.15 -9.50 -9.21
CA ARG A 125 2.57 -10.39 -10.31
C ARG A 125 2.52 -11.88 -9.95
#